data_AF-A0A7C6YFR4-F1
#
_entry.id   AF-A0A7C6YFR4-F1
#
_cell.length_a   1.000
_cell.length_b   1.000
_cell.length_c   1.000
_cell.angle_alpha   90.00
_cell.angle_beta   90.00
_cell.angle_gamma   90.00
#
_symmetry.space_group_name_H-M   'P 1'
#
loop_
_entity.id
_entity.type
_entity.pdbx_description
1 polymer ?
#
loop_
_entity_poly.entity_id
_entity_poly.type
_entity_poly.pdbx_seq_one_letter_code
_entity_poly.pdbx_strand_id
1 'polypeptide(L)'
;KICDLVEQIAPPLSTRQPRRTLITYVKDRPGHDRRYAIDCAKIERDLQWRPAETWETGFAQTVQWYLDNPTWCAQVRSGEYQKWIATHYT
;
A
#
# COMPACT_ATOMS: atom_id res chain seq x y z
N LYS A 1 -10.35 -2.04 2.54
CA LYS A 1 -9.77 -0.73 2.92
C LYS A 1 -9.21 0.00 1.71
N ILE A 2 -8.15 -0.48 1.03
CA ILE A 2 -7.62 0.23 -0.16
C ILE A 2 -8.65 0.36 -1.30
N CYS A 3 -9.33 -0.74 -1.67
CA CYS A 3 -10.33 -0.71 -2.73
C CYS A 3 -11.43 0.31 -2.43
N ASP A 4 -11.93 0.30 -1.20
CA ASP A 4 -13.04 1.15 -0.77
C ASP A 4 -12.62 2.63 -0.74
N LEU A 5 -11.41 2.94 -0.29
CA LEU A 5 -10.86 4.31 -0.30
C LEU A 5 -10.67 4.82 -1.73
N VAL A 6 -10.03 4.04 -2.60
CA VAL A 6 -9.78 4.45 -3.99
C VAL A 6 -11.10 4.57 -4.76
N GLU A 7 -12.12 3.76 -4.44
CA GLU A 7 -13.46 3.90 -5.02
C GLU A 7 -14.09 5.27 -4.76
N GLN A 8 -13.76 5.90 -3.63
CA GLN A 8 -14.31 7.22 -3.26
C GLN A 8 -13.59 8.39 -3.95
N ILE A 9 -12.29 8.26 -4.21
CA ILE A 9 -11.44 9.39 -4.60
C ILE A 9 -10.92 9.34 -6.05
N ALA A 10 -11.01 8.18 -6.72
CA ALA A 10 -10.53 8.02 -8.09
C ALA A 10 -11.69 7.74 -9.07
N PRO A 11 -11.56 8.10 -10.36
CA PRO A 11 -12.57 7.80 -11.37
C PRO A 11 -12.91 6.30 -11.42
N PRO A 12 -14.15 5.92 -11.77
CA PRO A 12 -14.54 4.52 -11.91
C PRO A 12 -13.64 3.78 -12.91
N LEU A 13 -13.45 2.48 -12.70
CA LEU A 13 -12.78 1.63 -13.68
C LEU A 13 -13.57 1.64 -15.00
N SER A 14 -12.86 1.52 -16.12
CA SER A 14 -13.48 1.44 -17.46
C SER A 14 -14.48 0.29 -17.57
N THR A 15 -14.22 -0.81 -16.86
CA THR A 15 -15.10 -1.99 -16.76
C THR A 15 -16.35 -1.76 -15.91
N ARG A 16 -16.42 -0.64 -15.17
CA ARG A 16 -17.45 -0.32 -14.15
C ARG A 16 -17.64 -1.36 -13.06
N GLN A 17 -16.70 -2.31 -12.91
CA GLN A 17 -16.74 -3.28 -11.83
C GLN A 17 -16.21 -2.65 -10.53
N PRO A 18 -16.69 -3.08 -9.35
CA PRO A 18 -16.14 -2.63 -8.08
C PRO A 18 -14.67 -3.03 -7.95
N ARG A 19 -13.79 -2.14 -7.44
CA ARG A 19 -12.36 -2.45 -7.28
C ARG A 19 -12.05 -3.69 -6.43
N ARG A 20 -12.97 -4.12 -5.57
CA ARG A 20 -12.81 -5.34 -4.77
C ARG A 20 -12.74 -6.61 -5.64
N THR A 21 -13.29 -6.59 -6.86
CA THR A 21 -13.19 -7.73 -7.78
C THR A 21 -11.79 -7.93 -8.34
N LEU A 22 -10.89 -6.94 -8.16
CA LEU A 22 -9.48 -7.05 -8.55
C LEU A 22 -8.64 -7.89 -7.56
N ILE A 23 -9.19 -8.23 -6.38
CA ILE A 23 -8.46 -9.02 -5.38
C ILE A 23 -8.27 -10.46 -5.89
N THR A 24 -7.02 -10.90 -5.96
CA THR A 24 -6.65 -12.27 -6.33
C THR A 24 -5.76 -12.87 -5.26
N TYR A 25 -6.11 -14.07 -4.77
CA TYR A 25 -5.27 -14.81 -3.84
C TYR A 25 -4.20 -15.58 -4.63
N VAL A 26 -2.96 -15.48 -4.19
CA VAL A 26 -1.80 -16.15 -4.78
C VAL A 26 -1.14 -17.05 -3.74
N LYS A 27 -0.18 -17.87 -4.17
CA LYS A 27 0.62 -18.70 -3.27
C LYS A 27 1.31 -17.83 -2.22
N ASP A 28 1.24 -18.25 -0.97
CA ASP A 28 1.88 -17.53 0.14
C ASP A 28 3.41 -17.59 0.05
N ARG A 29 4.07 -16.60 0.66
CA ARG A 29 5.52 -16.49 0.67
C ARG A 29 6.16 -17.61 1.51
N PRO A 30 7.20 -18.29 1.03
CA PRO A 30 8.01 -19.16 1.88
C PRO A 30 8.54 -18.41 3.11
N GLY A 31 8.33 -18.97 4.31
CA GLY A 31 8.76 -18.36 5.57
C GLY A 31 8.04 -17.04 5.90
N HIS A 32 6.73 -16.96 5.63
CA HIS A 32 5.93 -15.80 6.01
C HIS A 32 5.70 -15.75 7.54
N ASP A 33 6.45 -14.90 8.23
CA ASP A 33 6.16 -14.53 9.61
C ASP A 33 4.80 -13.83 9.69
N ARG A 34 3.85 -14.45 10.39
CA ARG A 34 2.44 -14.02 10.36
C ARG A 34 2.13 -12.80 11.21
N ARG A 35 3.01 -12.44 12.15
CA ARG A 35 2.76 -11.36 13.10
C ARG A 35 4.05 -10.69 13.53
N TYR A 36 4.14 -9.40 13.24
CA TYR A 36 5.06 -8.48 13.87
C TYR A 36 4.28 -7.52 14.78
N ALA A 37 4.80 -7.26 15.96
CA ALA A 37 4.26 -6.27 16.89
C ALA A 37 5.43 -5.66 17.67
N ILE A 38 5.44 -4.33 17.73
CA ILE A 38 6.48 -3.56 18.42
C ILE A 38 5.85 -2.85 19.61
N ASP A 39 6.51 -2.92 20.76
CA ASP A 39 6.22 -2.08 21.91
C ASP A 39 7.10 -0.82 21.86
N CYS A 40 6.47 0.33 21.68
CA CYS A 40 7.13 1.64 21.61
C CYS A 40 7.20 2.35 22.97
N ALA A 41 6.77 1.74 24.09
CA ALA A 41 6.67 2.41 25.38
C ALA A 41 7.99 3.05 25.85
N LYS A 42 9.14 2.47 25.49
CA LYS A 42 10.45 3.04 25.83
C LYS A 42 10.67 4.41 25.20
N ILE A 43 10.48 4.55 23.88
CA ILE A 43 10.72 5.82 23.18
C ILE A 43 9.66 6.88 23.57
N GLU A 44 8.43 6.42 23.81
CA GLU A 44 7.35 7.28 24.28
C GLU A 44 7.63 7.88 25.66
N ARG A 45 8.18 7.08 26.58
CA ARG A 45 8.54 7.56 27.92
C ARG A 45 9.81 8.42 27.89
N ASP A 46 10.87 7.92 27.26
CA ASP A 46 12.20 8.50 27.41
C ASP A 46 12.37 9.75 26.53
N LEU A 47 11.73 9.78 25.35
CA LEU A 47 11.83 10.88 24.39
C LEU A 47 10.52 11.65 24.19
N GLN A 48 9.44 11.27 24.88
CA GLN A 48 8.11 11.86 24.71
C GLN A 48 7.60 11.79 23.26
N TRP A 49 8.12 10.82 22.49
CA TRP A 49 7.71 10.62 21.11
C TRP A 49 6.28 10.07 21.03
N ARG A 50 5.51 10.54 20.06
CA ARG A 50 4.20 10.00 19.69
C ARG A 50 4.10 9.97 18.16
N PRO A 51 3.40 9.00 17.56
CA PRO A 51 3.11 9.04 16.14
C PRO A 51 2.25 10.26 15.83
N ALA A 52 2.64 11.04 14.83
CA ALA A 52 1.85 12.17 14.34
C ALA A 52 0.63 11.74 13.52
N GLU A 53 0.66 10.52 12.98
CA GLU A 53 -0.37 9.97 12.11
C GLU A 53 -1.02 8.74 12.73
N THR A 54 -2.32 8.58 12.50
CA THR A 54 -3.00 7.30 12.71
C THR A 54 -2.89 6.44 11.45
N TRP A 55 -3.31 5.18 11.55
CA TRP A 55 -3.38 4.33 10.37
C TRP A 55 -4.30 4.92 9.30
N GLU A 56 -5.48 5.39 9.69
CA GLU A 56 -6.49 5.95 8.79
C GLU A 56 -5.98 7.21 8.07
N THR A 57 -5.35 8.14 8.78
CA THR A 57 -4.87 9.40 8.20
C THR A 57 -3.67 9.18 7.30
N GLY A 58 -2.65 8.45 7.78
CA GLY A 58 -1.46 8.15 7.01
C GLY A 58 -1.76 7.30 5.76
N PHE A 59 -2.67 6.34 5.86
CA PHE A 59 -3.07 5.52 4.72
C PHE A 59 -3.80 6.35 3.64
N ALA A 60 -4.71 7.23 4.04
CA ALA A 60 -5.41 8.12 3.11
C ALA A 60 -4.44 9.08 2.39
N GLN A 61 -3.54 9.72 3.13
CA GLN A 61 -2.52 10.61 2.57
C GLN A 61 -1.60 9.86 1.60
N THR A 62 -1.21 8.62 1.94
CA THR A 62 -0.38 7.79 1.07
C THR A 62 -1.07 7.50 -0.25
N VAL A 63 -2.32 7.04 -0.23
CA VAL A 63 -3.06 6.76 -1.47
C VAL A 63 -3.22 8.01 -2.33
N GLN A 64 -3.57 9.15 -1.71
CA GLN A 64 -3.68 10.43 -2.41
C GLN A 64 -2.36 10.83 -3.07
N TRP A 65 -1.24 10.71 -2.35
CA TRP A 65 0.09 11.00 -2.90
C TRP A 65 0.39 10.19 -4.15
N TYR A 66 0.07 8.88 -4.18
CA TYR A 66 0.29 8.05 -5.38
C TYR A 66 -0.58 8.47 -6.57
N LEU A 67 -1.81 8.94 -6.33
CA LEU A 67 -2.70 9.45 -7.38
C LEU A 67 -2.20 10.79 -7.95
N ASP A 68 -1.63 11.64 -7.10
CA ASP A 68 -1.13 12.96 -7.47
C ASP A 68 0.27 12.94 -8.12
N ASN A 69 1.00 11.82 -8.00
CA ASN A 69 2.39 11.70 -8.47
C ASN A 69 2.60 10.61 -9.55
N PRO A 70 1.84 10.60 -10.66
CA PRO A 70 1.94 9.57 -11.70
C PRO A 70 3.30 9.58 -12.42
N THR A 71 3.91 10.76 -12.61
CA THR A 71 5.23 10.90 -13.24
C THR A 71 6.31 10.20 -12.44
N TRP A 72 6.30 10.38 -11.11
CA TRP A 72 7.24 9.70 -10.23
C TRP A 72 7.05 8.18 -10.31
N CYS A 73 5.79 7.71 -10.27
CA CYS A 73 5.47 6.30 -10.39
C CYS A 73 5.97 5.70 -11.72
N ALA A 74 5.84 6.43 -12.83
CA ALA A 74 6.31 5.97 -14.14
C ALA A 74 7.84 5.79 -14.17
N GLN A 75 8.60 6.69 -13.55
CA GLN A 75 10.06 6.64 -13.53
C GLN A 75 10.59 5.42 -12.77
N VAL A 76 9.99 5.08 -11.63
CA VAL A 76 10.44 3.96 -10.78
C VAL A 76 9.97 2.58 -11.26
N ARG A 77 9.04 2.52 -12.23
CA ARG A 77 8.44 1.28 -12.76
C ARG A 77 9.10 0.74 -14.03
N SER A 78 10.31 1.18 -14.36
CA SER A 78 10.98 0.82 -15.62
C SER A 78 11.88 -0.43 -15.50
N GLY A 79 12.16 -1.06 -16.64
CA GLY A 79 13.19 -2.09 -16.83
C GLY A 79 13.13 -3.23 -15.80
N GLU A 80 14.05 -3.17 -14.84
CA GLU A 80 14.24 -4.20 -13.81
C GLU A 80 13.02 -4.41 -12.93
N TYR A 81 12.21 -3.37 -12.67
CA TYR A 81 10.96 -3.53 -11.93
C TYR A 81 10.01 -4.50 -12.65
N GLN A 82 9.85 -4.35 -13.97
CA GLN A 82 8.93 -5.18 -14.74
C GLN A 82 9.44 -6.62 -14.87
N LYS A 83 10.75 -6.80 -15.06
CA LYS A 83 11.38 -8.13 -15.07
C LYS A 83 11.18 -8.86 -13.74
N TRP A 84 11.36 -8.13 -12.63
CA TRP A 84 11.13 -8.68 -11.30
C TRP A 84 9.67 -9.10 -11.11
N ILE A 85 8.70 -8.28 -11.51
CA ILE A 85 7.27 -8.61 -11.44
C ILE A 85 6.95 -9.88 -12.20
N ALA A 86 7.42 -9.99 -13.45
CA ALA A 86 7.19 -11.18 -14.28
C ALA A 86 7.82 -12.45 -13.69
N THR A 87 8.93 -12.33 -12.95
CA THR A 87 9.59 -13.47 -12.31
C THR A 87 8.82 -14.00 -11.10
N HIS A 88 8.12 -13.13 -10.36
CA HIS A 88 7.56 -13.46 -9.04
C HIS A 88 6.03 -13.58 -8.99
N TYR A 89 5.31 -13.09 -10.00
CA TYR A 89 3.84 -13.03 -10.00
C TYR A 89 3.16 -13.59 -11.25
N THR A 90 3.91 -14.32 -12.09
CA THR A 90 3.34 -15.07 -13.24
C THR A 90 3.11 -16.53 -12.89
#